data_AF-A0A0B6YVU1-F1
#
_entry.id   AF-A0A0B6YVU1-F1
#
_cell.length_a   1.000
_cell.length_b   1.000
_cell.length_c   1.000
_cell.angle_alpha   90.00
_cell.angle_beta   90.00
_cell.angle_gamma   90.00
#
_symmetry.space_group_name_H-M   'P 1'
#
loop_
_entity.id
_entity.type
_entity.pdbx_description
1 polymer ?
#
loop_
_entity_poly.entity_id
_entity_poly.type
_entity_poly.pdbx_seq_one_letter_code
_entity_poly.pdbx_strand_id
1 'polypeptide(L)'
;QQLSKQDHYDFQLRAIVSLLRYAGKKKRSNPQLSDEEVLLLSMKDMNLAKLTSSDLPLFNGIMSDLFPGIETPTVDYSKLKGAIEDELREQKLQVTAQSVTKVVQLFETKSSRHSVMIVGGTQSA
;
A
#
# COMPACT_ATOMS: atom_id res chain seq x y z
N GLN A 1 16.22 -6.06 13.32
CA GLN A 1 15.66 -4.77 12.85
C GLN A 1 16.36 -4.43 11.54
N GLN A 2 15.78 -4.78 10.39
CA GLN A 2 16.40 -4.57 9.06
C GLN A 2 15.94 -3.27 8.39
N LEU A 3 14.76 -2.75 8.72
CA LEU A 3 14.26 -1.47 8.24
C LEU A 3 14.83 -0.31 9.05
N SER A 4 14.92 0.87 8.44
CA SER A 4 15.34 2.09 9.13
C SER A 4 14.41 2.44 10.31
N LYS A 5 14.94 3.18 11.30
CA LYS A 5 14.13 3.68 12.42
C LYS A 5 13.38 4.94 11.98
N GLN A 6 12.06 4.83 11.88
CA GLN A 6 11.16 5.94 11.56
C GLN A 6 10.11 6.09 12.66
N ASP A 7 9.78 7.33 13.04
CA ASP A 7 8.81 7.59 14.12
C ASP A 7 7.38 7.12 13.79
N HIS A 8 7.04 7.05 12.49
CA HIS A 8 5.73 6.63 12.00
C HIS A 8 5.63 5.12 11.75
N TYR A 9 6.69 4.34 12.02
CA TYR A 9 6.64 2.89 11.88
C TYR A 9 5.99 2.25 13.11
N ASP A 10 4.88 1.54 12.89
CA ASP A 10 4.20 0.73 13.90
C ASP A 10 4.10 -0.73 13.43
N PHE A 11 4.93 -1.58 14.04
CA PHE A 11 4.96 -3.03 13.85
C PHE A 11 4.57 -3.80 15.12
N GLN A 12 3.81 -3.18 16.02
CA GLN A 12 3.37 -3.81 17.27
C GLN A 12 2.22 -4.82 17.04
N LEU A 13 1.88 -5.61 18.07
CA LEU A 13 0.83 -6.63 18.01
C LEU A 13 -0.54 -6.10 17.52
N ARG A 14 -0.86 -4.83 17.81
CA ARG A 14 -2.10 -4.20 17.32
C ARG A 14 -2.11 -4.05 15.79
N ALA A 15 -0.97 -3.76 15.18
CA ALA A 15 -0.82 -3.71 13.74
C ALA A 15 -1.05 -5.10 13.12
N ILE A 16 -0.56 -6.16 13.77
CA ILE A 16 -0.75 -7.55 13.35
C ILE A 16 -2.24 -7.94 13.39
N VAL A 17 -2.95 -7.64 14.48
CA VAL A 17 -4.41 -7.90 14.57
C VAL A 17 -5.18 -7.17 13.47
N SER A 18 -4.81 -5.92 13.19
CA SER A 18 -5.41 -5.16 12.09
C SER A 18 -5.18 -5.83 10.74
N LEU A 19 -3.98 -6.37 10.53
CA LEU A 19 -3.61 -7.07 9.31
C LEU A 19 -4.41 -8.35 9.12
N LEU A 20 -4.56 -9.17 10.15
CA LEU A 20 -5.35 -10.40 10.07
C LEU A 20 -6.83 -10.11 9.78
N ARG A 21 -7.40 -9.06 10.36
CA ARG A 21 -8.78 -8.63 10.06
C ARG A 21 -8.93 -8.17 8.61
N TYR A 22 -7.95 -7.41 8.09
CA TYR A 22 -7.93 -6.97 6.70
C TYR A 22 -7.77 -8.15 5.72
N ALA A 23 -6.85 -9.07 6.01
CA ALA A 23 -6.66 -10.31 5.27
C ALA A 23 -7.94 -11.15 5.23
N GLY A 24 -8.64 -11.31 6.36
CA GLY A 24 -9.93 -11.99 6.40
C GLY A 24 -11.00 -11.34 5.51
N LYS A 25 -11.03 -9.99 5.43
CA LYS A 25 -11.92 -9.26 4.50
C LYS A 25 -11.54 -9.53 3.04
N LYS A 26 -10.24 -9.52 2.72
CA LYS A 26 -9.73 -9.80 1.38
C LYS A 26 -10.01 -11.23 0.94
N LYS A 27 -9.82 -12.23 1.81
CA LYS A 27 -10.15 -13.65 1.54
C LYS A 27 -11.62 -13.84 1.21
N ARG A 28 -12.54 -13.20 1.95
CA ARG A 28 -13.98 -13.26 1.64
C ARG A 28 -14.33 -12.62 0.30
N SER A 29 -13.62 -11.56 -0.09
CA SER A 29 -13.84 -10.87 -1.36
C SER A 29 -13.18 -11.60 -2.54
N ASN A 30 -12.15 -12.40 -2.27
CA ASN A 30 -11.38 -13.15 -3.28
C ASN A 30 -11.19 -14.60 -2.80
N PRO A 31 -12.23 -15.45 -2.81
CA PRO A 31 -12.14 -16.80 -2.25
C PRO A 31 -11.10 -17.68 -2.94
N GLN A 32 -10.82 -17.37 -4.21
CA GLN A 32 -9.92 -18.12 -5.10
C GLN A 32 -8.43 -17.94 -4.76
N LEU A 33 -8.05 -16.84 -4.10
CA LEU A 33 -6.67 -16.60 -3.71
C LEU A 33 -6.28 -17.53 -2.57
N SER A 34 -5.07 -18.07 -2.59
CA SER A 34 -4.50 -18.83 -1.48
C SER A 34 -4.36 -17.97 -0.22
N ASP A 35 -4.24 -18.60 0.95
CA ASP A 35 -4.06 -17.86 2.20
C ASP A 35 -2.74 -17.07 2.19
N GLU A 36 -1.70 -17.61 1.57
CA GLU A 36 -0.40 -16.95 1.41
C GLU A 36 -0.49 -15.73 0.48
N GLU A 37 -1.19 -15.84 -0.65
CA GLU A 37 -1.44 -14.70 -1.55
C GLU A 37 -2.21 -13.58 -0.85
N VAL A 38 -3.23 -13.95 -0.05
CA VAL A 38 -4.02 -12.99 0.72
C VAL A 38 -3.17 -12.31 1.80
N LEU A 39 -2.31 -13.05 2.49
CA LEU A 39 -1.41 -12.51 3.51
C LEU A 39 -0.38 -11.56 2.89
N LEU A 40 0.27 -11.98 1.80
CA LEU A 40 1.24 -11.16 1.07
C LEU A 40 0.60 -9.87 0.55
N LEU A 41 -0.57 -9.96 -0.08
CA LEU A 41 -1.33 -8.80 -0.55
C LEU A 41 -1.67 -7.86 0.61
N SER A 42 -2.12 -8.41 1.74
CA SER A 42 -2.49 -7.63 2.93
C SER A 42 -1.29 -6.94 3.57
N MET A 43 -0.13 -7.61 3.63
CA MET A 43 1.11 -7.02 4.12
C MET A 43 1.58 -5.87 3.23
N LYS A 44 1.46 -6.00 1.91
CA LYS A 44 1.83 -4.94 0.95
C LYS A 44 0.88 -3.75 1.04
N ASP A 45 -0.42 -3.96 0.92
CA ASP A 45 -1.46 -2.91 1.00
C ASP A 45 -1.29 -2.06 2.27
N MET A 46 -1.00 -2.72 3.40
CA MET A 46 -0.92 -2.04 4.69
C MET A 46 0.40 -1.35 4.97
N ASN A 47 1.49 -1.68 4.26
CA ASN A 47 2.82 -1.16 4.58
C ASN A 47 3.45 -0.31 3.48
N LEU A 48 3.15 -0.55 2.19
CA LEU A 48 3.79 0.17 1.08
C LEU A 48 3.62 1.69 1.16
N ALA A 49 2.45 2.18 1.58
CA ALA A 49 2.18 3.61 1.71
C ALA A 49 2.95 4.28 2.88
N LYS A 50 3.38 3.50 3.88
CA LYS A 50 4.13 3.98 5.06
C LYS A 50 5.64 3.96 4.85
N LEU A 51 6.15 3.08 4.00
CA LEU A 51 7.59 2.85 3.87
C LEU A 51 8.27 3.98 3.11
N THR A 52 9.50 4.29 3.53
CA THR A 52 10.40 5.17 2.77
C THR A 52 10.88 4.48 1.50
N SER A 53 11.26 5.27 0.48
CA SER A 53 11.77 4.73 -0.78
C SER A 53 13.01 3.85 -0.60
N SER A 54 13.85 4.13 0.41
CA SER A 54 15.02 3.33 0.75
C SER A 54 14.69 2.01 1.44
N ASP A 55 13.57 1.96 2.18
CA ASP A 55 13.13 0.77 2.90
C ASP A 55 12.27 -0.17 2.04
N LEU A 56 11.69 0.32 0.94
CA LEU A 56 10.87 -0.49 0.02
C LEU A 56 11.61 -1.73 -0.52
N PRO A 57 12.86 -1.64 -1.01
CA PRO A 57 13.59 -2.82 -1.47
C PRO A 57 13.82 -3.85 -0.35
N LEU A 58 14.13 -3.37 0.86
CA LEU A 58 14.35 -4.24 2.03
C LEU A 58 13.07 -4.97 2.42
N PHE A 59 11.94 -4.26 2.46
CA PHE A 59 10.64 -4.85 2.72
C PHE A 59 10.29 -5.92 1.67
N ASN A 60 10.49 -5.63 0.39
CA ASN A 60 10.25 -6.61 -0.67
C ASN A 60 11.14 -7.84 -0.56
N GLY A 61 12.41 -7.68 -0.15
CA GLY A 61 13.31 -8.80 0.15
C GLY A 61 12.76 -9.69 1.27
N ILE A 62 12.38 -9.09 2.41
CA ILE A 62 11.78 -9.80 3.54
C ILE A 62 10.50 -10.55 3.11
N MET A 63 9.64 -9.91 2.31
CA MET A 63 8.42 -10.56 1.82
C MET A 63 8.72 -11.75 0.91
N SER A 64 9.74 -11.64 0.04
CA SER A 64 10.17 -12.73 -0.82
C SER A 64 10.75 -13.92 -0.04
N ASP A 65 11.46 -13.64 1.05
CA ASP A 65 12.02 -14.69 1.92
C ASP A 65 10.91 -15.41 2.73
N LEU A 66 9.87 -14.68 3.14
CA LEU A 66 8.75 -15.22 3.91
C LEU A 66 7.72 -15.98 3.04
N PHE A 67 7.53 -15.57 1.79
CA PHE A 67 6.57 -16.16 0.86
C PHE A 67 7.26 -16.56 -0.46
N PRO A 68 8.16 -17.56 -0.43
CA PRO A 68 8.94 -17.94 -1.60
C PRO A 68 8.03 -18.52 -2.70
N GLY A 69 8.15 -17.99 -3.92
CA GLY A 69 7.40 -18.48 -5.09
C GLY A 69 5.95 -17.99 -5.19
N ILE A 70 5.51 -17.11 -4.29
CA ILE A 70 4.18 -16.49 -4.36
C ILE A 70 4.27 -15.17 -5.11
N GLU A 71 3.56 -15.08 -6.24
CA GLU A 71 3.42 -13.81 -6.96
C GLU A 71 2.42 -12.90 -6.26
N THR A 72 2.73 -11.61 -6.19
CA THR A 72 1.79 -10.64 -5.63
C THR A 72 0.64 -10.44 -6.61
N PRO A 73 -0.63 -10.63 -6.19
CA PRO A 73 -1.78 -10.30 -7.03
C PRO A 73 -1.77 -8.81 -7.39
N THR A 74 -1.77 -8.49 -8.68
CA THR A 74 -1.85 -7.10 -9.14
C THR A 74 -3.29 -6.65 -9.24
N VAL A 75 -3.63 -5.56 -8.58
CA VAL A 75 -4.94 -4.91 -8.74
C VAL A 75 -4.87 -3.95 -9.92
N ASP A 76 -5.81 -4.10 -10.85
CA ASP A 76 -5.91 -3.19 -11.99
C ASP A 76 -6.57 -1.87 -11.57
N TYR A 77 -5.75 -0.81 -11.51
CA TYR A 77 -6.19 0.55 -11.25
C TYR A 77 -6.27 1.41 -12.52
N SER A 78 -6.24 0.83 -13.73
CA SER A 78 -6.16 1.60 -14.99
C SER A 78 -7.27 2.66 -15.12
N LYS A 79 -8.50 2.32 -14.75
CA LYS A 79 -9.63 3.27 -14.74
C LYS A 79 -9.43 4.41 -13.74
N LEU A 80 -8.98 4.10 -12.53
CA LEU A 80 -8.72 5.09 -11.49
C LEU A 80 -7.56 6.00 -11.89
N LYS A 81 -6.47 5.42 -12.44
CA LYS A 81 -5.33 6.17 -12.96
C LYS A 81 -5.76 7.16 -14.04
N GLY A 82 -6.55 6.71 -15.02
CA GLY A 82 -7.10 7.60 -16.05
C GLY A 82 -7.88 8.77 -15.46
N ALA A 83 -8.81 8.50 -14.55
CA ALA A 83 -9.59 9.54 -13.88
C ALA A 83 -8.72 10.54 -13.08
N ILE A 84 -7.67 10.06 -12.41
CA ILE A 84 -6.74 10.94 -11.68
C ILE A 84 -6.00 11.85 -12.66
N GLU A 85 -5.49 11.32 -13.77
CA GLU A 85 -4.76 12.10 -14.75
C GLU A 85 -5.65 13.17 -15.40
N ASP A 86 -6.90 12.83 -15.72
CA ASP A 86 -7.86 13.76 -16.31
C ASP A 86 -8.19 14.90 -15.34
N GLU A 87 -8.46 14.59 -14.06
CA GLU A 87 -8.69 15.61 -13.03
C GLU A 87 -7.47 16.52 -12.84
N LEU A 88 -6.26 15.96 -12.78
CA LEU A 88 -5.04 16.76 -12.65
C LEU A 88 -4.87 17.73 -13.84
N ARG A 89 -5.20 17.31 -15.07
CA ARG A 89 -5.14 18.17 -16.26
C ARG A 89 -6.21 19.25 -16.21
N GLU A 90 -7.44 18.93 -15.79
CA GLU A 90 -8.53 19.89 -15.64
C GLU A 90 -8.18 21.00 -14.65
N GLN A 91 -7.54 20.63 -13.52
CA GLN A 91 -7.05 21.57 -12.51
C GLN A 91 -5.75 22.30 -12.91
N LYS A 92 -5.24 22.09 -14.13
CA LYS A 92 -3.98 22.65 -14.65
C LYS A 92 -2.74 22.29 -13.81
N LEU A 93 -2.75 21.09 -13.21
CA LEU A 93 -1.64 20.54 -12.46
C LEU A 93 -0.75 19.66 -13.34
N GLN A 94 0.51 19.49 -12.95
CA GLN A 94 1.42 18.59 -13.64
C GLN A 94 1.08 17.13 -13.29
N VAL A 95 0.82 16.32 -14.31
CA VAL A 95 0.68 14.87 -14.15
C VAL A 95 2.06 14.25 -13.98
N THR A 96 2.35 13.73 -12.79
CA THR A 96 3.55 12.92 -12.53
C THR A 96 3.15 11.51 -12.12
N ALA A 97 3.96 10.51 -12.50
CA ALA A 97 3.73 9.13 -12.10
C ALA A 97 3.71 8.94 -10.57
N GLN A 98 4.49 9.77 -9.85
CA GLN A 98 4.51 9.76 -8.39
C GLN A 98 3.20 10.27 -7.80
N SER A 99 2.63 11.36 -8.32
CA SER A 99 1.34 11.90 -7.87
C SER A 99 0.22 10.87 -8.08
N VAL A 100 0.15 10.25 -9.27
CA VAL A 100 -0.83 9.19 -9.56
C VAL A 100 -0.67 8.00 -8.61
N THR A 101 0.56 7.53 -8.42
CA THR A 101 0.86 6.42 -7.50
C THR A 101 0.45 6.75 -6.06
N LYS A 102 0.70 7.98 -5.60
CA LYS A 102 0.35 8.40 -4.23
C LYS A 102 -1.15 8.52 -4.01
N VAL A 103 -1.92 8.96 -5.01
CA VAL A 103 -3.38 8.97 -4.93
C VAL A 103 -3.94 7.54 -4.86
N VAL A 104 -3.39 6.60 -5.63
CA VAL A 104 -3.76 5.17 -5.52
C VAL A 104 -3.45 4.62 -4.12
N GLN A 105 -2.25 4.88 -3.60
CA GLN A 105 -1.87 4.44 -2.24
C GLN A 105 -2.79 5.03 -1.16
N LEU A 106 -3.20 6.29 -1.31
CA LEU A 106 -4.16 6.94 -0.41
C LEU A 106 -5.53 6.27 -0.47
N PHE A 107 -6.01 5.94 -1.68
CA PHE A 107 -7.26 5.22 -1.89
C PHE A 107 -7.25 3.84 -1.19
N GLU A 108 -6.17 3.06 -1.38
CA GLU A 108 -5.99 1.77 -0.71
C GLU A 108 -5.96 1.89 0.81
N THR A 109 -5.21 2.88 1.31
CA THR A 109 -5.09 3.13 2.75
C THR A 109 -6.46 3.48 3.35
N LYS A 110 -7.26 4.31 2.66
CA LYS A 110 -8.62 4.67 3.08
C LYS A 110 -9.59 3.48 3.05
N SER A 111 -9.38 2.51 2.17
CA SER A 111 -10.19 1.28 2.11
C SER A 111 -9.94 0.34 3.29
N SER A 112 -8.73 0.39 3.87
CA SER A 112 -8.33 -0.44 5.01
C SER A 112 -8.51 0.24 6.38
N ARG A 113 -8.53 1.58 6.45
CA ARG A 113 -8.61 2.34 7.71
C ARG A 113 -9.54 3.56 7.62
N HIS A 114 -10.20 3.87 8.74
CA HIS A 114 -11.10 5.03 8.83
C HIS A 114 -10.35 6.37 8.81
N SER A 115 -9.18 6.43 9.45
CA SER A 115 -8.37 7.65 9.58
C SER A 115 -7.02 7.46 8.90
N VAL A 116 -6.55 8.53 8.24
CA VAL A 116 -5.29 8.55 7.50
C VAL A 116 -4.53 9.84 7.85
N MET A 117 -3.21 9.75 7.89
CA MET A 117 -2.30 10.89 8.03
C MET A 117 -1.49 11.02 6.75
N ILE A 118 -1.36 12.25 6.23
CA ILE A 118 -0.46 12.58 5.13
C ILE A 118 0.75 13.29 5.74
N VAL A 119 1.94 12.73 5.53
CA VAL A 119 3.21 13.25 6.08
C VAL A 119 4.06 13.76 4.94
N GLY A 120 4.46 15.03 5.01
CA GLY A 120 5.25 15.70 3.98
C GLY A 120 5.38 17.18 4.30
N GLY A 121 6.21 17.89 3.53
CA GLY A 121 6.28 19.34 3.60
C GLY A 121 4.99 19.95 3.05
N THR A 122 4.53 21.06 3.62
CA THR A 122 3.44 21.82 3.03
C THR A 122 3.83 22.22 1.60
N GLN A 123 2.95 21.97 0.63
CA GLN A 123 3.18 22.21 -0.81
C GLN A 123 4.29 21.34 -1.45
N SER A 124 4.72 20.25 -0.82
CA SER A 124 5.70 19.33 -1.43
C SER A 124 5.08 18.35 -2.46
N ALA A 125 4.03 18.79 -3.17
CA ALA A 125 3.28 18.00 -4.14
C ALA A 125 3.76 18.23 -5.57
#